data_AF-A0A061NV28-F1
#
_entry.id   AF-A0A061NV28-F1
#
_cell.length_a   1.000
_cell.length_b   1.000
_cell.length_c   1.000
_cell.angle_alpha   90.00
_cell.angle_beta   90.00
_cell.angle_gamma   90.00
#
_symmetry.space_group_name_H-M   'P 1'
#
loop_
_entity.id
_entity.type
_entity.pdbx_description
1 polymer ?
#
loop_
_entity_poly.entity_id
_entity_poly.type
_entity_poly.pdbx_seq_one_letter_code
_entity_poly.pdbx_strand_id
1 'polypeptide(L)'
;MKDIRAHVEHLFRDIPNSEEKEAMLHDLCWNLEEKVRDLMETGKSEEDAINKAIVEFGDAEELKAELRESYPTNPSLTKKKKAKLNLHFSLWGSSLVILLFLFINFYYTPDTIWFIYPTFAILWWPLAMTFVYKRTEDK
;
A
#
# COMPACT_ATOMS: atom_id res chain seq x y z
N MET A 1 10.51 24.15 12.86
CA MET A 1 9.24 23.37 12.81
C MET A 1 8.03 24.13 12.24
N LYS A 2 7.82 25.43 12.52
CA LYS A 2 6.67 26.18 11.94
C LYS A 2 6.72 26.30 10.41
N ASP A 3 7.92 26.33 9.84
CA ASP A 3 8.13 26.54 8.40
C ASP A 3 7.72 25.33 7.56
N ILE A 4 7.91 24.12 8.09
CA ILE A 4 7.49 22.86 7.45
C ILE A 4 5.96 22.85 7.33
N ARG A 5 5.25 23.10 8.44
CA ARG A 5 3.79 23.11 8.46
C ARG A 5 3.19 24.16 7.51
N ALA A 6 3.77 25.37 7.48
CA ALA A 6 3.32 26.43 6.59
C ALA A 6 3.53 26.07 5.10
N HIS A 7 4.64 25.41 4.77
CA HIS A 7 4.90 24.94 3.41
C HIS A 7 3.91 23.84 3.01
N VAL A 8 3.72 22.84 3.87
CA VAL A 8 2.80 21.72 3.66
C VAL A 8 1.36 22.21 3.52
N GLU A 9 0.89 23.14 4.35
CA GLU A 9 -0.44 23.75 4.16
C GLU A 9 -0.57 24.52 2.84
N HIS A 10 0.51 25.17 2.39
CA HIS A 10 0.52 25.86 1.10
C HIS A 10 0.38 24.89 -0.08
N LEU A 11 1.05 23.73 -0.03
CA LEU A 11 0.97 22.70 -1.06
C LEU A 11 -0.45 22.10 -1.20
N PHE A 12 -1.23 22.13 -0.11
CA PHE A 12 -2.55 21.50 -0.02
C PHE A 12 -3.70 22.52 0.02
N ARG A 13 -3.48 23.76 -0.44
CA ARG A 13 -4.49 24.82 -0.45
C ARG A 13 -5.71 24.50 -1.33
N ASP A 14 -5.51 23.75 -2.41
CA ASP A 14 -6.57 23.41 -3.37
C ASP A 14 -7.52 22.30 -2.90
N ILE A 15 -7.14 21.60 -1.82
CA ILE A 15 -7.94 20.49 -1.28
C ILE A 15 -8.92 21.05 -0.24
N PRO A 16 -10.23 20.73 -0.35
CA PRO A 16 -11.24 21.20 0.59
C PRO A 16 -10.88 20.76 2.01
N ASN A 17 -11.09 21.64 3.00
CA ASN A 17 -10.85 21.29 4.39
C ASN A 17 -11.80 20.17 4.83
N SER A 18 -11.22 19.02 5.15
CA SER A 18 -11.89 17.86 5.72
C SER A 18 -11.02 17.29 6.85
N GLU A 19 -11.62 16.46 7.71
CA GLU A 19 -10.89 15.70 8.72
C GLU A 19 -9.77 14.85 8.09
N GLU A 20 -10.00 14.33 6.89
CA GLU A 20 -9.00 13.56 6.13
C GLU A 20 -7.79 14.43 5.72
N LYS A 21 -8.02 15.68 5.30
CA LYS A 21 -6.93 16.62 4.95
C LYS A 21 -6.06 16.92 6.16
N GLU A 22 -6.65 17.16 7.33
CA GLU A 22 -5.89 17.43 8.55
C GLU A 22 -5.02 16.22 8.96
N ALA A 23 -5.56 15.00 8.85
CA ALA A 23 -4.78 13.79 9.08
C ALA A 23 -3.60 13.65 8.09
N MET A 24 -3.82 13.95 6.81
CA MET A 24 -2.75 13.95 5.80
C MET A 24 -1.66 14.99 6.11
N LEU A 25 -2.05 16.21 6.48
CA LEU A 25 -1.11 17.27 6.81
C LEU A 25 -0.26 16.89 8.03
N HIS A 26 -0.89 16.27 9.03
CA HIS A 26 -0.21 15.77 10.23
C HIS A 26 0.87 14.74 9.87
N ASP A 27 0.52 13.72 9.09
CA ASP A 27 1.45 12.64 8.72
C ASP A 27 2.61 13.16 7.87
N LEU A 28 2.34 14.13 6.98
CA LEU A 28 3.36 14.72 6.12
C LEU A 28 4.34 15.61 6.90
N CYS A 29 3.83 16.38 7.86
CA CYS A 29 4.68 17.12 8.79
C CYS A 29 5.55 16.17 9.62
N TRP A 30 4.98 15.06 10.11
CA TRP A 30 5.72 14.07 10.89
C TRP A 30 6.90 13.47 10.11
N ASN A 31 6.65 13.02 8.88
CA ASN A 31 7.69 12.41 8.03
C ASN A 31 8.77 13.42 7.62
N LEU A 32 8.39 14.66 7.32
CA LEU A 32 9.36 15.73 7.04
C LEU A 32 10.20 16.05 8.27
N GLU A 33 9.59 16.14 9.45
CA GLU A 33 10.30 16.37 10.70
C GLU A 33 11.26 15.23 11.03
N GLU A 34 10.87 13.98 10.79
CA GLU A 34 11.75 12.82 10.91
C GLU A 34 12.97 12.94 10.02
N LYS A 35 12.76 13.26 8.74
CA LYS A 35 13.84 13.47 7.79
C LYS A 35 14.76 14.62 8.17
N VAL A 36 14.20 15.70 8.72
CA VAL A 36 14.99 16.83 9.23
C VAL A 36 15.81 16.41 10.45
N ARG A 37 15.25 15.62 11.37
CA ARG A 37 16.00 15.06 12.50
C ARG A 37 17.17 14.19 12.04
N ASP A 38 16.95 13.30 11.07
CA ASP A 38 18.02 12.46 10.51
C ASP A 38 19.14 13.32 9.91
N LEU A 39 18.77 14.39 9.19
CA LEU A 39 19.75 15.31 8.61
C LEU A 39 20.51 16.11 9.69
N MET A 40 19.86 16.48 10.80
CA MET A 40 20.54 17.10 11.94
C MET A 40 21.52 16.13 12.61
N GLU A 41 21.17 14.84 12.73
CA GLU A 41 22.07 13.80 13.26
C GLU A 41 23.32 13.60 12.40
N THR A 42 23.23 13.84 11.08
CA THR A 42 24.41 13.86 10.19
C THR A 42 25.33 15.08 10.37
N GLY A 43 25.04 15.94 11.37
CA GLY A 43 25.86 17.09 11.71
C GLY A 43 25.53 18.36 10.91
N LYS A 44 24.36 18.42 10.25
CA LYS A 44 23.90 19.63 9.55
C LYS A 44 23.18 20.58 10.50
N SER A 45 23.22 21.87 10.17
CA SER A 45 22.41 22.86 10.87
C SER A 45 20.92 22.59 10.63
N GLU A 46 20.07 22.98 11.59
CA GLU A 46 18.60 22.83 11.49
C GLU A 46 18.06 23.48 10.20
N GLU A 47 18.55 24.68 9.87
CA GLU A 47 18.11 25.43 8.69
C GLU A 47 18.51 24.74 7.37
N ASP A 48 19.72 24.18 7.30
CA ASP A 48 20.17 23.44 6.12
C ASP A 48 19.46 22.09 5.97
N ALA A 49 19.15 21.45 7.10
CA ALA A 49 18.39 20.21 7.14
C ALA A 49 16.95 20.42 6.63
N ILE A 50 16.29 21.50 7.06
CA ILE A 50 14.95 21.89 6.59
C ILE A 50 14.98 22.19 5.09
N ASN A 51 15.89 23.05 4.64
CA ASN A 51 15.99 23.39 3.22
C ASN A 51 16.26 22.15 2.36
N LYS A 52 17.13 21.26 2.82
CA LYS A 52 17.43 20.01 2.10
C LYS A 52 16.23 19.05 2.10
N ALA A 53 15.51 18.91 3.22
CA ALA A 53 14.31 18.06 3.29
C ALA A 53 13.20 18.56 2.36
N ILE A 54 13.02 19.88 2.26
CA ILE A 54 12.07 20.50 1.32
C ILE A 54 12.48 20.23 -0.13
N VAL A 55 13.77 20.38 -0.46
CA VAL A 55 14.27 20.10 -1.83
C VAL A 55 14.17 18.62 -2.19
N GLU A 56 14.49 17.71 -1.26
CA GLU A 56 14.36 16.26 -1.47
C GLU A 56 12.91 15.80 -1.58
N PHE A 57 11.96 16.52 -0.99
CA PHE A 57 10.54 16.24 -1.16
C PHE A 57 10.03 16.54 -2.59
N GLY A 58 10.79 17.27 -3.41
CA GLY A 58 10.54 17.38 -4.86
C GLY A 58 9.36 18.28 -5.26
N ASP A 59 8.83 18.05 -6.47
CA ASP A 59 7.73 18.83 -7.05
C ASP A 59 6.41 18.54 -6.32
N ALA A 60 5.71 19.62 -5.96
CA ALA A 60 4.44 19.57 -5.25
C ALA A 60 3.38 18.74 -5.96
N GLU A 61 3.39 18.72 -7.29
CA GLU A 61 2.43 17.95 -8.09
C GLU A 61 2.74 16.45 -8.10
N GLU A 62 4.02 16.06 -8.09
CA GLU A 62 4.43 14.66 -7.95
C GLU A 62 4.07 14.13 -6.56
N LEU A 63 4.33 14.94 -5.53
CA LEU A 63 3.97 14.65 -4.15
C LEU A 63 2.46 14.49 -3.98
N LYS A 64 1.67 15.41 -4.55
CA LYS A 64 0.20 15.36 -4.52
C LYS A 64 -0.34 14.13 -5.24
N ALA A 65 0.31 13.68 -6.31
CA ALA A 65 -0.07 12.46 -7.03
C ALA A 65 0.20 11.19 -6.20
N GLU A 66 1.38 11.07 -5.59
CA GLU A 66 1.75 9.95 -4.72
C GLU A 66 0.89 9.92 -3.43
N LEU A 67 0.62 11.08 -2.85
CA LEU A 67 -0.25 11.18 -1.67
C LEU A 67 -1.72 10.91 -1.98
N ARG A 68 -2.21 11.23 -3.18
CA ARG A 68 -3.57 10.85 -3.59
C ARG A 68 -3.73 9.33 -3.69
N GLU A 69 -2.63 8.60 -3.88
CA GLU A 69 -2.60 7.14 -3.84
C GLU A 69 -2.57 6.60 -2.40
N SER A 70 -1.78 7.21 -1.50
CA SER A 70 -1.75 6.86 -0.07
C SER A 70 -3.05 7.24 0.68
N TYR A 71 -3.66 8.36 0.33
CA TYR A 71 -4.88 8.90 0.92
C TYR A 71 -5.93 9.15 -0.19
N PRO A 72 -6.59 8.09 -0.67
CA PRO A 72 -7.59 8.22 -1.69
C PRO A 72 -8.85 8.89 -1.10
N THR A 73 -9.27 9.97 -1.75
CA THR A 73 -10.45 10.82 -1.48
C THR A 73 -11.81 10.07 -1.45
N ASN A 74 -11.78 8.73 -1.57
CA ASN A 74 -12.95 7.85 -1.49
C ASN A 74 -12.54 6.42 -1.05
N PRO A 75 -12.64 6.08 0.25
CA PRO A 75 -12.22 4.79 0.79
C PRO A 75 -13.00 3.57 0.24
N SER A 76 -14.17 3.78 -0.39
CA SER A 76 -14.96 2.68 -0.98
C SER A 76 -14.36 2.13 -2.28
N LEU A 77 -13.73 2.99 -3.09
CA LEU A 77 -13.08 2.60 -4.35
C LEU A 77 -11.79 1.81 -4.09
N THR A 78 -11.08 2.15 -3.02
CA THR A 78 -9.82 1.51 -2.60
C THR A 78 -10.06 0.12 -2.03
N LYS A 79 -11.13 -0.06 -1.24
CA LYS A 79 -11.53 -1.40 -0.74
C LYS A 79 -11.81 -2.36 -1.89
N LYS A 80 -12.54 -1.89 -2.92
CA LYS A 80 -12.81 -2.67 -4.15
C LYS A 80 -11.53 -2.95 -4.96
N LYS A 81 -10.63 -1.97 -5.14
CA LYS A 81 -9.35 -2.16 -5.86
C LYS A 81 -8.40 -3.11 -5.12
N LYS A 82 -8.18 -2.94 -3.82
CA LYS A 82 -7.34 -3.83 -3.01
C LYS A 82 -7.92 -5.25 -2.95
N ALA A 83 -9.24 -5.41 -2.79
CA ALA A 83 -9.87 -6.72 -2.84
C ALA A 83 -9.67 -7.40 -4.20
N LYS A 84 -9.76 -6.66 -5.31
CA LYS A 84 -9.53 -7.19 -6.66
C LYS A 84 -8.05 -7.56 -6.91
N LEU A 85 -7.11 -6.77 -6.40
CA LEU A 85 -5.68 -7.05 -6.50
C LEU A 85 -5.29 -8.30 -5.69
N ASN A 86 -5.80 -8.42 -4.46
CA ASN A 86 -5.62 -9.60 -3.61
C ASN A 86 -6.22 -10.87 -4.25
N LEU A 87 -7.30 -10.74 -5.01
CA LEU A 87 -7.93 -11.84 -5.74
C LEU A 87 -7.05 -12.39 -6.86
N HIS A 88 -6.48 -11.50 -7.69
CA HIS A 88 -5.59 -11.93 -8.77
C HIS A 88 -4.28 -12.51 -8.23
N PHE A 89 -3.70 -11.91 -7.19
CA PHE A 89 -2.50 -12.43 -6.53
C PHE A 89 -2.73 -13.82 -5.93
N SER A 90 -3.86 -14.01 -5.24
CA SER A 90 -4.24 -15.33 -4.70
C SER A 90 -4.48 -16.35 -5.81
N LEU A 91 -5.08 -15.96 -6.94
CA LEU A 91 -5.34 -16.87 -8.06
C LEU A 91 -4.04 -17.35 -8.71
N TRP A 92 -3.12 -16.42 -8.96
CA TRP A 92 -1.79 -16.75 -9.52
C TRP A 92 -0.94 -17.55 -8.53
N GLY A 93 -0.94 -17.19 -7.25
CA GLY A 93 -0.23 -17.92 -6.20
C GLY A 93 -0.72 -19.36 -6.07
N SER A 94 -2.05 -19.56 -5.99
CA SER A 94 -2.63 -20.91 -5.95
C SER A 94 -2.31 -21.70 -7.23
N SER A 95 -2.38 -21.07 -8.41
CA SER A 95 -2.05 -21.74 -9.69
C SER A 95 -0.60 -22.21 -9.76
N LEU A 96 0.35 -21.38 -9.31
CA LEU A 96 1.77 -21.73 -9.27
C LEU A 96 2.04 -22.91 -8.31
N VAL A 97 1.40 -22.91 -7.14
CA VAL A 97 1.55 -23.98 -6.16
C VAL A 97 0.91 -25.29 -6.67
N ILE A 98 -0.28 -25.23 -7.30
CA ILE A 98 -0.91 -26.40 -7.93
C ILE A 98 0.00 -27.00 -9.01
N LEU A 99 0.61 -26.15 -9.84
CA LEU A 99 1.52 -26.58 -10.90
C LEU A 99 2.79 -27.22 -10.34
N LEU A 100 3.34 -26.69 -9.24
CA LEU A 100 4.46 -27.30 -8.52
C LEU A 100 4.11 -28.69 -7.99
N PHE A 101 2.95 -28.86 -7.34
CA PHE A 101 2.51 -30.16 -6.84
C PHE A 101 2.24 -31.17 -7.95
N LEU A 102 1.68 -30.74 -9.09
CA LEU A 102 1.54 -31.59 -10.28
C LEU A 102 2.90 -32.06 -10.79
N PHE A 103 3.89 -31.16 -10.86
CA PHE A 103 5.25 -31.49 -11.26
C PHE A 103 5.89 -32.52 -10.31
N ILE A 104 5.75 -32.32 -8.99
CA ILE A 104 6.26 -33.25 -7.97
C ILE A 104 5.60 -34.64 -8.12
N ASN A 105 4.29 -34.69 -8.32
CA ASN A 105 3.55 -35.96 -8.48
C ASN A 105 4.02 -36.71 -9.73
N PHE A 106 4.21 -36.01 -10.85
CA PHE A 106 4.70 -36.62 -12.09
C PHE A 106 6.15 -37.11 -11.99
N TYR A 107 7.02 -36.36 -11.30
CA TYR A 107 8.46 -36.68 -11.24
C TYR A 107 8.81 -37.73 -10.19
N TYR A 108 8.20 -37.68 -8.99
CA TYR A 108 8.60 -38.54 -7.87
C TYR A 108 7.71 -39.78 -7.71
N THR A 109 6.41 -39.69 -8.00
CA THR A 109 5.47 -40.77 -7.68
C THR A 109 4.32 -40.88 -8.70
N PRO A 110 4.60 -41.31 -9.95
CA PRO A 110 3.58 -41.36 -11.02
C PRO A 110 2.44 -42.36 -10.76
N ASP A 111 2.66 -43.38 -9.92
CA ASP A 111 1.67 -44.43 -9.61
C ASP A 111 0.63 -44.03 -8.54
N THR A 112 0.86 -42.96 -7.76
CA THR A 112 -0.03 -42.56 -6.65
C THR A 112 -0.48 -41.11 -6.81
N ILE A 113 -1.80 -40.89 -6.87
CA ILE A 113 -2.42 -39.55 -7.03
C ILE A 113 -2.52 -38.83 -5.68
N TRP A 114 -1.37 -38.52 -5.05
CA TRP A 114 -1.33 -37.86 -3.75
C TRP A 114 -1.56 -36.33 -3.83
N PHE A 115 -1.36 -35.73 -5.01
CA PHE A 115 -1.48 -34.28 -5.19
C PHE A 115 -2.87 -33.71 -4.83
N ILE A 116 -3.91 -34.56 -4.77
CA ILE A 116 -5.29 -34.16 -4.48
C ILE A 116 -5.43 -33.51 -3.10
N TYR A 117 -4.72 -34.02 -2.08
CA TYR A 117 -4.82 -33.57 -0.69
C TYR A 117 -4.34 -32.12 -0.50
N PRO A 118 -3.14 -31.73 -0.94
CA PRO A 118 -2.70 -30.34 -0.86
C PRO A 118 -3.53 -29.40 -1.74
N THR A 119 -4.02 -29.85 -2.91
CA THR A 119 -4.84 -28.99 -3.78
C THR A 119 -6.16 -28.58 -3.13
N PHE A 120 -6.84 -29.46 -2.40
CA PHE A 120 -8.07 -29.11 -1.69
C PHE A 120 -7.83 -28.07 -0.57
N ALA A 121 -6.71 -28.15 0.14
CA ALA A 121 -6.33 -27.16 1.14
C ALA A 121 -6.06 -25.78 0.52
N ILE A 122 -5.40 -25.74 -0.64
CA ILE A 122 -5.10 -24.50 -1.36
C ILE A 122 -6.36 -23.88 -1.97
N LEU A 123 -7.31 -24.71 -2.45
CA LEU A 123 -8.58 -24.25 -3.04
C LEU A 123 -9.54 -23.63 -2.02
N TRP A 124 -9.37 -23.91 -0.73
CA TRP A 124 -10.19 -23.32 0.33
C TRP A 124 -9.97 -21.79 0.45
N TRP A 125 -8.75 -21.33 0.19
CA TRP A 125 -8.38 -19.91 0.30
C TRP A 125 -9.08 -18.99 -0.72
N PRO A 126 -9.08 -19.28 -2.04
CA PRO A 126 -9.83 -18.48 -3.00
C PRO A 126 -11.34 -18.57 -2.76
N LEU A 127 -11.86 -19.72 -2.30
CA LEU A 127 -13.28 -19.86 -1.97
C LEU A 127 -13.70 -18.92 -0.82
N ALA A 128 -12.92 -18.88 0.27
CA ALA A 128 -13.17 -17.97 1.38
C ALA A 128 -13.13 -16.49 0.93
N MET A 129 -12.18 -16.14 0.07
CA MET A 129 -12.06 -14.78 -0.46
C MET A 129 -13.26 -14.38 -1.34
N THR A 130 -13.79 -15.31 -2.16
CA THR A 130 -14.98 -15.03 -2.99
C THR A 130 -16.22 -14.72 -2.16
N PHE A 131 -16.37 -15.35 -0.99
CA PHE A 131 -17.48 -15.08 -0.07
C PHE A 131 -17.38 -13.70 0.59
N VAL A 132 -16.16 -13.29 0.97
CA VAL A 132 -15.90 -11.95 1.54
C VAL A 132 -16.17 -10.85 0.51
N TYR A 133 -15.81 -11.09 -0.76
CA TYR A 133 -16.10 -10.16 -1.86
C TYR A 133 -17.61 -9.99 -2.10
N LYS A 134 -18.37 -11.09 -2.17
CA LYS A 134 -19.83 -11.00 -2.37
C LYS A 134 -20.56 -10.32 -1.21
N ARG A 135 -20.10 -10.50 0.03
CA ARG A 135 -20.69 -9.84 1.20
C ARG A 135 -20.46 -8.32 1.24
N THR A 136 -19.53 -7.79 0.43
CA THR A 136 -19.28 -6.34 0.35
C THR A 136 -20.05 -5.63 -0.77
N GLU A 137 -20.76 -6.35 -1.65
CA GLU A 137 -21.66 -5.75 -2.65
C GLU A 137 -23.09 -5.51 -2.15
N ASP A 138 -23.47 -6.10 -1.01
CA ASP A 138 -24.84 -6.08 -0.47
C ASP A 138 -25.04 -5.10 0.70
N LYS A 139 -24.12 -4.13 0.86
CA LYS A 139 -24.19 -3.01 1.81
C LYS A 139 -23.85 -1.70 1.12
#